data_AF-A0A2W4EHY6-F1
#
_entry.id   AF-A0A2W4EHY6-F1
#
_cell.length_a   1.000
_cell.length_b   1.000
_cell.length_c   1.000
_cell.angle_alpha   90.00
_cell.angle_beta   90.00
_cell.angle_gamma   90.00
#
_symmetry.space_group_name_H-M   'P 1'
#
loop_
_entity.id
_entity.type
_entity.pdbx_description
1 polymer ?
#
loop_
_entity_poly.entity_id
_entity_poly.type
_entity_poly.pdbx_seq_one_letter_code
_entity_poly.pdbx_strand_id
1 'polypeptide(L)'
;MASASDQLAETAIRSLRDIVPPPPISWFPQTWGWLVVALMLAAAALFLFLRWFRDYRANRYRREALAELEALEGEIRDLATRRHALQSLAVLLKRVALAAWPRADVASLSGGAWVQFLHSREDGGVGEALATILDDLEYHGDADTNILPQNLAGDVVVAARKWIEGHHVST
;
A
#
# COMPACT_ATOMS: atom_id res chain seq x y z
N MET A 1 -14.32 0.95 -93.29
CA MET A 1 -15.58 0.34 -92.83
C MET A 1 -15.23 -0.46 -91.58
N ALA A 2 -15.61 0.01 -90.38
CA ALA A 2 -15.40 -0.76 -89.15
C ALA A 2 -16.11 -2.11 -89.29
N SER A 3 -15.47 -3.20 -88.87
CA SER A 3 -16.02 -4.54 -89.06
C SER A 3 -17.23 -4.75 -88.14
N ALA A 4 -18.23 -5.52 -88.57
CA ALA A 4 -19.39 -5.85 -87.72
C ALA A 4 -18.98 -6.49 -86.38
N SER A 5 -17.83 -7.17 -86.37
CA SER A 5 -17.17 -7.74 -85.19
C SER A 5 -16.77 -6.67 -84.17
N ASP A 6 -16.26 -5.52 -84.62
CA ASP A 6 -15.88 -4.41 -83.74
C ASP A 6 -17.10 -3.79 -83.07
N GLN A 7 -18.22 -3.67 -83.80
CA GLN A 7 -19.47 -3.16 -83.23
C GLN A 7 -20.07 -4.10 -82.18
N LEU A 8 -19.97 -5.42 -82.39
CA LEU A 8 -20.40 -6.43 -81.42
C LEU A 8 -19.50 -6.46 -80.17
N ALA A 9 -18.19 -6.28 -80.35
CA ALA A 9 -17.26 -6.18 -79.23
C ALA A 9 -17.51 -4.91 -78.39
N GLU A 10 -17.76 -3.78 -79.05
CA GLU A 10 -18.03 -2.51 -78.36
C GLU A 10 -19.37 -2.55 -77.59
N THR A 11 -20.40 -3.20 -78.15
CA THR A 11 -21.67 -3.41 -77.45
C THR A 11 -21.56 -4.41 -76.30
N ALA A 12 -20.75 -5.47 -76.45
CA ALA A 12 -20.49 -6.43 -75.37
C ALA A 12 -19.82 -5.76 -74.17
N ILE A 13 -18.78 -4.95 -74.41
CA ILE A 13 -18.06 -4.21 -73.36
C ILE A 13 -18.99 -3.20 -72.68
N ARG A 14 -19.81 -2.48 -73.44
CA ARG A 14 -20.80 -1.53 -72.90
C ARG A 14 -21.91 -2.21 -72.09
N SER A 15 -22.14 -3.51 -72.31
CA SER A 15 -23.13 -4.31 -71.58
C SER A 15 -22.60 -4.95 -70.29
N LEU A 16 -21.29 -4.87 -70.01
CA LEU A 16 -20.76 -5.27 -68.70
C LEU A 16 -21.32 -4.31 -67.64
N ARG A 17 -22.31 -4.81 -66.92
CA ARG A 17 -22.90 -4.16 -65.76
C ARG A 17 -21.80 -3.95 -64.71
N ASP A 18 -21.64 -2.71 -64.29
CA ASP A 18 -20.70 -2.30 -63.26
C ASP A 18 -20.90 -3.19 -62.02
N ILE A 19 -19.86 -3.93 -61.64
CA ILE A 19 -19.91 -4.80 -60.47
C ILE A 19 -19.93 -3.87 -59.26
N VAL A 20 -21.11 -3.72 -58.67
CA VAL A 20 -21.26 -2.98 -57.42
C VAL A 20 -20.43 -3.74 -56.37
N PRO A 21 -19.33 -3.16 -55.86
CA PRO A 21 -18.55 -3.83 -54.84
C PRO A 21 -19.45 -4.04 -53.60
N PRO A 22 -19.33 -5.19 -52.91
CA PRO A 22 -20.08 -5.38 -51.67
C PRO A 22 -19.73 -4.24 -50.71
N PRO A 23 -20.71 -3.76 -49.92
CA PRO A 23 -20.43 -2.75 -48.91
C PRO A 23 -19.27 -3.21 -48.04
N PRO A 24 -18.31 -2.31 -47.71
CA PRO A 24 -17.13 -2.69 -46.96
C PRO A 24 -17.58 -3.32 -45.63
N ILE A 25 -17.14 -4.56 -45.42
CA ILE A 25 -17.28 -5.24 -44.13
C ILE A 25 -16.64 -4.35 -43.08
N SER A 26 -17.47 -3.82 -42.18
CA SER A 26 -17.00 -3.00 -41.07
C SER A 26 -16.04 -3.84 -40.23
N TRP A 27 -14.77 -3.47 -40.22
CA TRP A 27 -13.74 -4.05 -39.35
C TRP A 27 -13.94 -3.66 -37.88
N PHE A 28 -14.95 -2.84 -37.57
CA PHE A 28 -15.41 -2.61 -36.22
C PHE A 28 -16.32 -3.76 -35.79
N PRO A 29 -15.89 -4.64 -34.87
CA PRO A 29 -16.78 -5.64 -34.32
C PRO A 29 -17.77 -4.88 -33.45
N GLN A 30 -18.98 -4.68 -33.96
CA GLN A 30 -20.14 -4.24 -33.17
C GLN A 30 -20.61 -5.40 -32.29
N THR A 31 -19.69 -6.01 -31.56
CA THR A 31 -19.92 -7.12 -30.66
C THR A 31 -19.52 -6.68 -29.27
N TRP A 32 -20.32 -7.07 -28.29
CA TRP A 32 -20.11 -6.75 -26.87
C TRP A 32 -18.76 -7.24 -26.33
N GLY A 33 -18.01 -8.02 -27.11
CA GLY A 33 -16.68 -8.52 -26.77
C GLY A 33 -15.66 -7.42 -26.46
N TRP A 34 -15.70 -6.27 -27.15
CA TRP A 34 -14.80 -5.14 -26.81
C TRP A 34 -15.16 -4.49 -25.47
N LEU A 35 -16.44 -4.43 -25.12
CA LEU A 35 -16.87 -4.00 -23.80
C LEU A 35 -16.36 -4.95 -22.72
N VAL A 36 -16.45 -6.26 -22.97
CA VAL A 36 -15.89 -7.28 -22.06
C VAL A 36 -14.38 -7.13 -21.91
N VAL A 37 -13.65 -6.95 -23.01
CA VAL A 37 -12.19 -6.75 -23.00
C VAL A 37 -11.81 -5.46 -22.27
N ALA A 38 -12.53 -4.36 -22.53
CA ALA A 38 -12.32 -3.08 -21.85
C ALA A 38 -12.60 -3.19 -20.35
N LEU A 39 -13.67 -3.89 -19.96
CA LEU A 39 -14.00 -4.14 -18.56
C LEU A 39 -12.92 -4.99 -17.88
N MET A 40 -12.42 -6.03 -18.55
CA MET A 40 -11.34 -6.87 -18.05
C MET A 40 -10.05 -6.07 -17.85
N LEU A 41 -9.68 -5.25 -18.82
CA LEU A 41 -8.52 -4.35 -18.73
C LEU A 41 -8.68 -3.33 -17.61
N ALA A 42 -9.87 -2.73 -17.48
CA ALA A 42 -10.16 -1.77 -16.41
C ALA A 42 -10.08 -2.43 -15.03
N ALA A 43 -10.62 -3.65 -14.87
CA ALA A 43 -10.54 -4.40 -13.62
C ALA A 43 -9.08 -4.78 -13.28
N ALA A 44 -8.30 -5.22 -14.27
CA ALA A 44 -6.89 -5.54 -14.08
C ALA A 44 -6.07 -4.28 -13.71
N ALA A 45 -6.30 -3.17 -14.41
CA ALA A 45 -5.66 -1.89 -14.12
C ALA A 45 -6.03 -1.38 -12.72
N LEU A 46 -7.30 -1.50 -12.32
CA LEU A 46 -7.75 -1.12 -10.98
C LEU A 46 -7.11 -2.01 -9.91
N PHE A 47 -7.04 -3.32 -10.12
CA PHE A 47 -6.38 -4.25 -9.21
C PHE A 47 -4.89 -3.92 -9.04
N LEU A 48 -4.18 -3.71 -10.14
CA LEU A 48 -2.77 -3.34 -10.14
C LEU A 48 -2.55 -1.97 -9.49
N PHE A 49 -3.42 -1.00 -9.77
CA PHE A 49 -3.37 0.32 -9.16
C PHE A 49 -3.58 0.25 -7.65
N LEU A 50 -4.58 -0.50 -7.17
CA LEU A 50 -4.85 -0.68 -5.75
C LEU A 50 -3.69 -1.39 -5.03
N ARG A 51 -3.10 -2.41 -5.66
CA ARG A 51 -1.92 -3.10 -5.14
C ARG A 51 -0.71 -2.16 -5.06
N TRP A 52 -0.41 -1.46 -6.16
CA TRP A 52 0.69 -0.50 -6.20
C TRP A 52 0.48 0.66 -5.22
N PHE A 53 -0.74 1.15 -5.07
CA PHE A 53 -1.08 2.21 -4.11
C PHE A 53 -0.95 1.73 -2.66
N ARG A 54 -1.31 0.47 -2.36
CA ARG A 54 -1.05 -0.16 -1.05
C ARG A 54 0.45 -0.25 -0.77
N ASP A 55 1.23 -0.75 -1.72
CA ASP A 55 2.68 -0.90 -1.58
C ASP A 55 3.38 0.46 -1.46
N TYR A 56 2.94 1.46 -2.24
CA TYR A 56 3.46 2.81 -2.19
C TYR A 56 3.16 3.51 -0.86
N ARG A 57 1.94 3.35 -0.34
CA ARG A 57 1.59 3.84 1.01
C ARG A 57 2.41 3.14 2.09
N ALA A 58 2.55 1.82 2.03
CA ALA A 58 3.35 1.06 2.99
C ALA A 58 4.81 1.56 3.05
N ASN A 59 5.44 1.79 1.90
CA ASN A 59 6.81 2.28 1.86
C ASN A 59 6.97 3.74 2.29
N ARG A 60 5.98 4.61 2.01
CA ARG A 60 6.04 6.02 2.43
C ARG A 60 5.88 6.16 3.95
N TYR A 61 4.87 5.51 4.54
CA TYR A 61 4.66 5.54 5.99
C TYR A 61 5.84 4.94 6.75
N ARG A 62 6.44 3.86 6.23
CA ARG A 62 7.63 3.26 6.84
C ARG A 62 8.82 4.22 6.86
N ARG A 63 9.08 4.92 5.75
CA ARG A 63 10.16 5.92 5.69
C ARG A 63 9.91 7.10 6.63
N GLU A 64 8.69 7.60 6.66
CA GLU A 64 8.30 8.68 7.59
C GLU A 64 8.45 8.22 9.05
N ALA A 65 8.01 7.00 9.38
CA ALA A 65 8.12 6.46 10.72
C ALA A 65 9.57 6.20 11.17
N LEU A 66 10.44 5.74 10.27
CA LEU A 66 11.86 5.56 10.58
C LEU A 66 12.58 6.90 10.79
N ALA A 67 12.23 7.94 10.02
CA ALA A 67 12.78 9.27 10.23
C ALA A 67 12.30 9.89 11.56
N GLU A 68 11.02 9.69 11.91
CA GLU A 68 10.47 10.12 13.21
C GLU A 68 11.13 9.36 14.37
N LEU A 69 11.37 8.05 14.22
CA LEU A 69 12.09 7.25 15.21
C LEU A 69 13.53 7.75 15.44
N GLU A 70 14.24 8.14 14.38
CA GLU A 70 15.59 8.67 14.47
C GLU A 70 15.64 10.01 15.22
N ALA A 71 14.65 10.88 15.01
CA ALA A 71 14.51 12.11 15.78
C ALA A 71 14.26 11.81 17.27
N LEU A 72 13.36 10.86 17.57
CA LEU A 72 13.04 10.45 18.93
C LEU A 72 14.22 9.76 19.64
N GLU A 73 15.12 9.10 18.92
CA GLU A 73 16.30 8.45 19.52
C GLU A 73 17.20 9.46 20.26
N GLY A 74 17.32 10.69 19.75
CA GLY A 74 18.05 11.76 20.42
C GLY A 74 17.37 12.22 21.72
N GLU A 75 16.04 12.38 21.68
CA GLU A 75 15.22 12.82 22.82
C GLU A 75 15.09 11.73 23.90
N ILE A 76 15.10 10.45 23.51
CA ILE A 76 15.08 9.32 24.46
C ILE A 76 16.36 9.26 25.30
N ARG A 77 17.50 9.65 24.73
CA ARG A 77 18.78 9.66 25.43
C ARG A 77 18.85 10.78 26.47
N ASP A 78 18.22 11.91 26.20
CA ASP A 78 18.13 13.03 27.14
C ASP A 78 17.10 12.74 28.24
N LEU A 79 17.57 12.73 29.49
CA LEU A 79 16.79 12.47 30.69
C LEU A 79 15.58 13.42 30.85
N ALA A 80 15.73 14.68 30.43
CA ALA A 80 14.66 15.68 30.55
C ALA A 80 13.51 15.46 29.55
N THR A 81 13.81 14.93 28.35
CA THR A 81 12.85 14.75 27.26
C THR A 81 12.43 13.28 27.07
N ARG A 82 13.14 12.33 27.70
CA ARG A 82 12.91 10.88 27.61
C ARG A 82 11.47 10.47 27.78
N ARG A 83 10.77 11.02 28.79
CA ARG A 83 9.36 10.67 29.06
C ARG A 83 8.48 10.99 27.86
N HIS A 84 8.59 12.22 27.36
CA HIS A 84 7.82 12.68 26.20
C HIS A 84 8.18 11.89 24.95
N ALA A 85 9.47 11.58 24.77
CA ALA A 85 9.94 10.81 23.63
C ALA A 85 9.43 9.36 23.64
N LEU A 86 9.36 8.71 24.80
CA LEU A 86 8.79 7.36 24.95
C LEU A 86 7.28 7.32 24.71
N GLN A 87 6.53 8.33 25.17
CA GLN A 87 5.12 8.47 24.83
C GLN A 87 4.92 8.67 23.32
N SER A 88 5.76 9.51 22.71
CA SER A 88 5.75 9.77 21.28
C SER A 88 6.08 8.50 20.47
N LEU A 89 7.01 7.67 20.97
CA LEU A 89 7.33 6.37 20.39
C LEU A 89 6.12 5.40 20.44
N ALA A 90 5.40 5.34 21.56
CA ALA A 90 4.20 4.50 21.67
C ALA A 90 3.10 4.95 20.69
N VAL A 91 2.90 6.26 20.53
CA VAL A 91 1.97 6.84 19.54
C VAL A 91 2.42 6.53 18.11
N LEU A 92 3.72 6.63 17.83
CA LEU A 92 4.30 6.31 16.54
C LEU A 92 4.05 4.85 16.16
N LEU A 93 4.34 3.90 17.05
CA LEU A 93 4.07 2.47 16.83
C LEU A 93 2.58 2.20 16.57
N LYS A 94 1.67 2.86 17.31
CA LYS A 94 0.23 2.75 17.08
C LYS A 94 -0.20 3.32 15.73
N ARG A 95 0.39 4.44 15.29
CA ARG A 95 0.18 5.01 13.94
C ARG A 95 0.67 4.05 12.85
N VAL A 96 1.84 3.44 13.04
CA VAL A 96 2.39 2.45 12.10
C VAL A 96 1.48 1.23 12.01
N ALA A 97 0.99 0.71 13.13
CA ALA A 97 0.05 -0.42 13.12
C ALA A 97 -1.27 -0.06 12.42
N LEU A 98 -1.82 1.13 12.64
CA LEU A 98 -3.02 1.59 11.93
C LEU A 98 -2.81 1.79 10.42
N ALA A 99 -1.56 2.01 9.98
CA ALA A 99 -1.22 2.09 8.56
C ALA A 99 -1.05 0.70 7.92
N ALA A 100 -0.59 -0.29 8.69
CA ALA A 100 -0.35 -1.65 8.21
C ALA A 100 -1.58 -2.59 8.29
N TRP A 101 -2.52 -2.33 9.21
CA TRP A 101 -3.69 -3.19 9.45
C TRP A 101 -5.02 -2.43 9.42
N PRO A 102 -6.16 -3.13 9.22
CA PRO A 102 -7.47 -2.52 9.28
C PRO A 102 -7.70 -1.81 10.62
N ARG A 103 -8.27 -0.61 10.55
CA ARG A 103 -8.57 0.20 11.75
C ARG A 103 -9.45 -0.54 12.77
N ALA A 104 -10.32 -1.44 12.31
CA ALA A 104 -11.19 -2.24 13.17
C ALA A 104 -10.40 -3.15 14.14
N ASP A 105 -9.25 -3.66 13.71
CA ASP A 105 -8.46 -4.64 14.47
C ASP A 105 -7.49 -3.95 15.44
N VAL A 106 -7.04 -2.74 15.13
CA VAL A 106 -6.00 -2.03 15.88
C VAL A 106 -6.54 -0.88 16.75
N ALA A 107 -7.61 -0.20 16.33
CA ALA A 107 -8.09 1.00 17.04
C ALA A 107 -8.68 0.71 18.43
N SER A 108 -9.22 -0.50 18.64
CA SER A 108 -9.74 -0.95 19.93
C SER A 108 -8.65 -1.40 20.90
N LEU A 109 -7.43 -1.64 20.42
CA LEU A 109 -6.32 -2.12 21.24
C LEU A 109 -5.76 -0.98 22.11
N SER A 110 -5.71 -1.23 23.42
CA SER A 110 -5.14 -0.34 24.44
C SER A 110 -4.50 -1.17 25.56
N GLY A 111 -3.55 -0.57 26.28
CA GLY A 111 -2.84 -1.20 27.41
C GLY A 111 -2.28 -2.58 27.07
N GLY A 112 -2.59 -3.58 27.91
CA GLY A 112 -2.11 -4.97 27.74
C GLY A 112 -2.52 -5.63 26.42
N ALA A 113 -3.69 -5.29 25.85
CA ALA A 113 -4.12 -5.86 24.56
C ALA A 113 -3.27 -5.33 23.39
N TRP A 114 -2.77 -4.10 23.49
CA TRP A 114 -1.83 -3.52 22.53
C TRP A 114 -0.46 -4.19 22.61
N VAL A 115 0.05 -4.40 23.83
CA VAL A 115 1.29 -5.14 24.09
C VAL A 115 1.21 -6.56 23.53
N GLN A 116 0.09 -7.27 23.78
CA GLN A 116 -0.12 -8.62 23.29
C GLN A 116 -0.18 -8.68 21.76
N PHE A 117 -0.75 -7.68 21.12
CA PHE A 117 -0.73 -7.55 19.66
C PHE A 117 0.70 -7.41 19.13
N LEU A 118 1.53 -6.57 19.75
CA LEU A 118 2.94 -6.43 19.38
C LEU A 118 3.70 -7.75 19.56
N HIS A 119 3.48 -8.46 20.68
CA HIS A 119 4.06 -9.80 20.92
C HIS A 119 3.63 -10.83 19.89
N SER A 120 2.35 -10.88 19.54
CA SER A 120 1.82 -11.89 18.62
C SER A 120 2.39 -11.77 17.19
N ARG A 121 3.06 -10.65 16.88
CA ARG A 121 3.60 -10.35 15.55
C ARG A 121 5.11 -10.11 15.55
N GLU A 122 5.81 -10.49 16.62
CA GLU A 122 7.27 -10.29 16.76
C GLU A 122 7.96 -11.37 17.63
N ASP A 123 9.22 -11.70 17.29
CA ASP A 123 10.16 -12.46 18.13
C ASP A 123 11.14 -11.54 18.93
N GLY A 124 10.95 -10.21 18.87
CA GLY A 124 11.98 -9.21 19.19
C GLY A 124 11.84 -8.43 20.50
N GLY A 125 10.82 -8.72 21.32
CA GLY A 125 10.71 -8.16 22.68
C GLY A 125 10.23 -6.72 22.78
N VAL A 126 9.79 -6.05 21.70
CA VAL A 126 9.23 -4.69 21.76
C VAL A 126 8.06 -4.65 22.72
N GLY A 127 7.16 -5.63 22.63
CA GLY A 127 5.95 -5.69 23.46
C GLY A 127 6.27 -5.61 24.95
N GLU A 128 7.29 -6.34 25.41
CA GLU A 128 7.64 -6.45 26.83
C GLU A 128 8.33 -5.17 27.33
N ALA A 129 9.25 -4.64 26.53
CA ALA A 129 9.93 -3.39 26.86
C ALA A 129 8.94 -2.20 26.86
N LEU A 130 8.01 -2.17 25.90
CA LEU A 130 6.94 -1.16 25.85
C LEU A 130 5.93 -1.36 27.00
N ALA A 131 5.60 -2.59 27.36
CA ALA A 131 4.72 -2.89 28.49
C ALA A 131 5.32 -2.39 29.80
N THR A 132 6.61 -2.68 30.03
CA THR A 132 7.34 -2.21 31.21
C THR A 132 7.35 -0.68 31.27
N ILE A 133 7.54 -0.02 30.13
CA ILE A 133 7.56 1.45 30.04
C ILE A 133 6.16 2.06 30.23
N LEU A 134 5.13 1.51 29.58
CA LEU A 134 3.75 2.01 29.72
C LEU A 134 3.21 1.77 31.13
N ASP A 135 3.46 0.61 31.71
CA ASP A 135 3.05 0.29 33.08
C ASP A 135 3.72 1.25 34.07
N ASP A 136 5.02 1.53 33.90
CA ASP A 136 5.74 2.50 34.73
C ASP A 136 5.25 3.94 34.53
N LEU A 137 4.92 4.33 33.29
CA LEU A 137 4.32 5.64 32.96
C LEU A 137 2.90 5.82 33.52
N GLU A 138 2.09 4.75 33.51
CA GLU A 138 0.67 4.77 33.90
C GLU A 138 0.50 4.62 35.42
N TYR A 139 1.33 3.77 36.05
CA TYR A 139 1.34 3.54 37.49
C TYR A 139 2.06 4.64 38.25
N HIS A 140 3.18 5.14 37.72
CA HIS A 140 3.96 6.21 38.34
C HIS A 140 3.90 7.51 37.54
N GLY A 141 2.70 8.09 37.41
CA GLY A 141 2.51 9.39 36.72
C GLY A 141 3.47 10.53 37.11
N ASP A 142 4.21 10.37 38.22
CA ASP A 142 5.27 11.27 38.69
C ASP A 142 6.63 10.59 39.01
N ALA A 143 6.83 9.28 38.83
CA ALA A 143 8.16 8.69 39.09
C ALA A 143 9.16 9.07 37.99
N ASP A 144 10.35 9.40 38.46
CA ASP A 144 11.52 9.70 37.67
C ASP A 144 11.74 8.64 36.58
N THR A 145 11.38 8.97 35.33
CA THR A 145 11.84 8.23 34.14
C THR A 145 13.37 8.23 34.01
N ASN A 146 14.05 8.98 34.89
CA ASN A 146 15.48 8.92 35.16
C ASN A 146 15.95 7.58 35.75
N ILE A 147 15.06 6.81 36.39
CA ILE A 147 15.41 5.51 36.99
C ILE A 147 15.42 4.40 35.94
N LEU A 148 14.79 4.61 34.77
CA LEU A 148 14.87 3.65 33.68
C LEU A 148 16.33 3.50 33.21
N PRO A 149 16.86 2.26 33.19
CA PRO A 149 18.21 1.99 32.73
C PRO A 149 18.40 2.51 31.30
N GLN A 150 19.49 3.25 31.04
CA GLN A 150 19.75 3.85 29.72
C GLN A 150 19.87 2.80 28.60
N ASN A 151 20.31 1.59 28.94
CA ASN A 151 20.34 0.45 28.03
C ASN A 151 18.93 0.01 27.60
N LEU A 152 17.96 0.02 28.52
CA LEU A 152 16.57 -0.34 28.20
C LEU A 152 15.98 0.61 27.16
N ALA A 153 16.29 1.90 27.26
CA ALA A 153 15.86 2.92 26.31
C ALA A 153 16.45 2.68 24.90
N GLY A 154 17.72 2.28 24.81
CA GLY A 154 18.35 1.89 23.55
C GLY A 154 17.76 0.60 22.96
N ASP A 155 17.55 -0.40 23.80
CA ASP A 155 16.97 -1.69 23.40
C ASP A 155 15.56 -1.51 22.83
N VAL A 156 14.75 -0.63 23.44
CA VAL A 156 13.40 -0.28 22.96
C VAL A 156 13.44 0.38 21.58
N VAL A 157 14.38 1.29 21.32
CA VAL A 157 14.52 1.93 20.00
C VAL A 157 14.95 0.93 18.94
N VAL A 158 15.91 0.06 19.26
CA VAL A 158 16.39 -0.99 18.35
C VAL A 158 15.26 -1.97 18.03
N ALA A 159 14.53 -2.41 19.05
CA ALA A 159 13.40 -3.31 18.90
C ALA A 159 12.28 -2.62 18.08
N ALA A 160 11.94 -1.36 18.38
CA ALA A 160 10.94 -0.60 17.62
C ALA A 160 11.33 -0.43 16.14
N ARG A 161 12.60 -0.14 15.86
CA ARG A 161 13.14 -0.11 14.49
C ARG A 161 12.95 -1.44 13.79
N LYS A 162 13.35 -2.53 14.44
CA LYS A 162 13.23 -3.90 13.91
C LYS A 162 11.78 -4.28 13.65
N TRP A 163 10.84 -3.85 14.48
CA TRP A 163 9.41 -4.08 14.29
C TRP A 163 8.85 -3.24 13.12
N ILE A 164 9.18 -1.95 13.03
CA ILE A 164 8.82 -1.09 11.89
C ILE A 164 9.43 -1.65 10.58
N GLU A 165 10.59 -2.30 10.67
CA GLU A 165 11.23 -2.92 9.52
C GLU A 165 10.72 -4.32 9.18
N GLY A 166 10.34 -5.11 10.17
CA GLY A 166 10.04 -6.54 10.03
C GLY A 166 8.55 -6.84 9.87
N HIS A 167 7.66 -5.91 10.23
CA HIS A 167 6.23 -6.16 10.11
C HIS A 167 5.85 -6.35 8.64
N HIS A 168 5.50 -7.59 8.30
CA HIS A 168 4.92 -7.89 7.02
C HIS A 168 3.51 -7.30 7.01
N VAL A 169 3.28 -6.35 6.10
CA VAL A 169 1.93 -5.89 5.76
C VAL A 169 1.19 -7.11 5.23
N SER A 170 0.33 -7.70 6.05
CA SER A 170 -0.51 -8.82 5.65
C SER A 170 -1.35 -8.35 4.47
N THR A 171 -1.00 -8.90 3.30
CA THR A 171 -1.41 -8.39 1.99
C THR A 171 -2.87 -8.68 1.74
#